data_AF-A0A0D2B7Q6-F1
#
_entry.id   AF-A0A0D2B7Q6-F1
#
_cell.length_a   1.000
_cell.length_b   1.000
_cell.length_c   1.000
_cell.angle_alpha   90.00
_cell.angle_beta   90.00
_cell.angle_gamma   90.00
#
_symmetry.space_group_name_H-M   'P 1'
#
loop_
_entity.id
_entity.type
_entity.pdbx_description
1 polymer ?
#
loop_
_entity_poly.entity_id
_entity_poly.type
_entity_poly.pdbx_seq_one_letter_code
_entity_poly.pdbx_strand_id
1 'polypeptide(L)'
;MCHLLQWPCNIMERFYAASGPWLLTSKTWPMTVFLLIDNFESMYLGRTEPLGPHSNAVRLILRERGYPQFLDRSSFCLWRMAHERIQARQILLREEPDPEQIEWLNRLDHGITYLRISSNIHQINTIAAAVTKLIQSEQGIKPTVTKRREEADKLIHSSQNLVASIEQWIADVGEKWRPKVVAGNCALQESDQDSPSHPSLPDFLCPRMLNYSDIWLAYTWNFHAASQIVLRESLVDTVQFKNDLEMRESSTEDEELIRAQHQGVQRLSSSIIRSFPQLLGFVHGDVQPPHALPQGKMAGRYFSLFSLSIVQRARFTSAEHKQTATEVLNWIKSSHQLT
;
A
#
# COMPACT_ATOMS: atom_id res chain seq x y z
N MET A 1 12.56 -39.72 7.41
CA MET A 1 11.51 -40.14 8.37
C MET A 1 11.11 -38.91 9.19
N CYS A 2 9.86 -38.49 8.97
CA CYS A 2 8.98 -37.63 9.77
C CYS A 2 9.58 -36.60 10.75
N HIS A 3 9.39 -35.30 10.45
CA HIS A 3 8.93 -34.27 11.39
C HIS A 3 8.71 -32.93 10.66
N LEU A 4 7.72 -32.80 9.77
CA LEU A 4 7.36 -31.50 9.16
C LEU A 4 5.87 -31.36 8.80
N LEU A 5 4.99 -32.09 9.50
CA LEU A 5 3.53 -31.90 9.45
C LEU A 5 3.08 -31.11 10.68
N GLN A 6 3.09 -29.78 10.62
CA GLN A 6 2.44 -28.86 11.59
C GLN A 6 2.74 -27.41 11.19
N TRP A 7 2.05 -26.86 10.19
CA TRP A 7 2.29 -25.46 9.75
C TRP A 7 1.07 -24.51 9.73
N PRO A 8 -0.19 -24.92 10.03
CA PRO A 8 -1.20 -23.95 10.47
C PRO A 8 -1.16 -23.68 11.97
N CYS A 9 -0.77 -24.66 12.81
CA CYS A 9 -0.62 -24.45 14.26
C CYS A 9 0.68 -23.74 14.64
N ASN A 10 1.76 -23.87 13.86
CA ASN A 10 3.07 -23.35 14.25
C ASN A 10 3.24 -21.83 14.10
N ILE A 11 2.40 -21.10 13.35
CA ILE A 11 2.46 -19.62 13.43
C ILE A 11 1.84 -19.17 14.75
N MET A 12 0.71 -19.75 15.18
CA MET A 12 0.12 -19.45 16.48
C MET A 12 1.00 -19.96 17.63
N GLU A 13 1.55 -21.18 17.55
CA GLU A 13 2.45 -21.72 18.57
C GLU A 13 3.84 -21.08 18.54
N ARG A 14 4.39 -20.62 17.41
CA ARG A 14 5.65 -19.83 17.43
C ARG A 14 5.41 -18.38 17.82
N PHE A 15 4.24 -17.80 17.54
CA PHE A 15 3.82 -16.55 18.20
C PHE A 15 3.65 -16.77 19.71
N TYR A 16 3.12 -17.90 20.15
CA TYR A 16 2.95 -18.22 21.58
C TYR A 16 4.24 -18.69 22.28
N ALA A 17 5.18 -19.31 21.58
CA ALA A 17 6.39 -19.92 22.14
C ALA A 17 7.61 -19.00 22.01
N ALA A 18 7.67 -18.12 20.99
CA ALA A 18 8.65 -17.03 20.95
C ALA A 18 8.25 -15.85 21.84
N SER A 19 6.98 -15.80 22.24
CA SER A 19 6.48 -14.84 23.22
C SER A 19 6.44 -15.52 24.58
N GLY A 20 7.46 -15.28 25.40
CA GLY A 20 7.36 -15.61 26.82
C GLY A 20 6.11 -15.00 27.48
N PRO A 21 5.91 -15.18 28.79
CA PRO A 21 4.71 -14.77 29.54
C PRO A 21 4.32 -13.27 29.46
N TRP A 22 5.06 -12.47 28.72
CA TRP A 22 4.95 -11.03 28.54
C TRP A 22 3.86 -10.58 27.55
N LEU A 23 3.26 -11.48 26.75
CA LEU A 23 2.09 -11.14 25.91
C LEU A 23 0.77 -11.03 26.70
N LEU A 24 0.78 -11.34 28.00
CA LEU A 24 -0.37 -11.27 28.90
C LEU A 24 -0.62 -9.85 29.41
N THR A 25 -0.73 -8.86 28.52
CA THR A 25 -1.33 -7.58 28.87
C THR A 25 -2.68 -7.47 28.16
N SER A 26 -3.72 -7.05 28.88
CA SER A 26 -5.12 -7.07 28.41
C SER A 26 -5.38 -6.28 27.11
N LYS A 27 -4.41 -5.47 26.64
CA LYS A 27 -4.54 -4.57 25.49
C LYS A 27 -3.87 -5.06 24.19
N THR A 28 -3.10 -6.16 24.20
CA THR A 28 -2.46 -6.73 22.99
C THR A 28 -3.41 -7.60 22.17
N TRP A 29 -4.25 -8.37 22.84
CA TRP A 29 -5.23 -9.28 22.25
C TRP A 29 -6.25 -8.60 21.34
N PRO A 30 -6.92 -7.51 21.75
CA PRO A 30 -7.94 -6.87 20.93
C PRO A 30 -7.41 -6.43 19.56
N MET A 31 -6.23 -5.81 19.52
CA MET A 31 -5.61 -5.37 18.27
C MET A 31 -5.34 -6.53 17.31
N THR A 32 -4.78 -7.63 17.84
CA THR A 32 -4.47 -8.82 17.04
C THR A 32 -5.73 -9.42 16.44
N VAL A 33 -6.82 -9.51 17.22
CA VAL A 33 -8.11 -10.03 16.77
C VAL A 33 -8.71 -9.14 15.67
N PHE A 34 -8.73 -7.82 15.85
CA PHE A 34 -9.26 -6.91 14.83
C PHE A 34 -8.48 -6.97 13.53
N LEU A 35 -7.14 -7.00 13.58
CA LEU A 35 -6.32 -7.13 12.38
C LEU A 35 -6.55 -8.48 11.68
N LEU A 36 -6.76 -9.56 12.45
CA LEU A 36 -7.06 -10.87 11.89
C LEU A 36 -8.44 -10.91 11.21
N ILE A 37 -9.46 -10.33 11.84
CA ILE A 37 -10.80 -10.20 11.25
C ILE A 37 -10.73 -9.36 9.97
N ASP A 38 -10.08 -8.20 10.01
CA ASP A 38 -9.93 -7.31 8.86
C ASP A 38 -9.19 -7.98 7.69
N ASN A 39 -8.14 -8.76 7.98
CA ASN A 39 -7.45 -9.57 6.96
C ASN A 39 -8.36 -10.65 6.38
N PHE A 40 -9.14 -11.34 7.23
CA PHE A 40 -10.10 -12.33 6.79
C PHE A 40 -11.17 -11.70 5.89
N GLU A 41 -11.77 -10.58 6.30
CA GLU A 41 -12.79 -9.89 5.51
C GLU A 41 -12.23 -9.39 4.16
N SER A 42 -11.01 -8.87 4.15
CA SER A 42 -10.34 -8.40 2.92
C SER A 42 -10.11 -9.54 1.94
N MET A 43 -9.70 -10.71 2.44
CA MET A 43 -9.33 -11.87 1.63
C MET A 43 -10.51 -12.74 1.19
N TYR A 44 -11.47 -12.97 2.08
CA TYR A 44 -12.54 -13.96 1.89
C TYR A 44 -13.91 -13.32 1.62
N LEU A 45 -14.16 -12.11 2.13
CA LEU A 45 -15.42 -11.38 1.86
C LEU A 45 -15.26 -10.35 0.73
N GLY A 46 -14.09 -10.28 0.10
CA GLY A 46 -13.80 -9.38 -1.02
C GLY A 46 -13.92 -7.89 -0.68
N ARG A 47 -13.85 -7.52 0.61
CA ARG A 47 -13.85 -6.12 1.03
C ARG A 47 -12.58 -5.45 0.51
N THR A 48 -12.74 -4.36 -0.21
CA THR A 48 -11.61 -3.64 -0.82
C THR A 48 -11.10 -2.48 0.05
N GLU A 49 -11.85 -2.11 1.08
CA GLU A 49 -11.49 -1.05 2.02
C GLU A 49 -10.78 -1.64 3.25
N PRO A 50 -9.52 -1.24 3.54
CA PRO A 50 -8.83 -1.60 4.77
C PRO A 50 -9.60 -1.18 6.00
N LEU A 51 -9.65 -2.04 7.02
CA LEU A 51 -10.33 -1.85 8.31
C LEU A 51 -11.86 -1.70 8.25
N GLY A 52 -12.46 -1.30 7.11
CA GLY A 52 -13.91 -1.13 6.94
C GLY A 52 -14.62 -0.59 8.21
N PRO A 53 -15.56 -1.35 8.80
CA PRO A 53 -16.29 -0.95 10.00
C PRO A 53 -15.44 -0.96 11.29
N HIS A 54 -14.30 -1.66 11.30
CA HIS A 54 -13.40 -1.82 12.45
C HIS A 54 -12.42 -0.65 12.64
N SER A 55 -12.34 0.27 11.68
CA SER A 55 -11.39 1.39 11.69
C SER A 55 -11.43 2.22 12.97
N ASN A 56 -12.62 2.56 13.46
CA ASN A 56 -12.78 3.33 14.70
C ASN A 56 -12.34 2.56 15.94
N ALA A 57 -12.61 1.24 16.00
CA ALA A 57 -12.17 0.40 17.11
C ALA A 57 -10.63 0.30 17.15
N VAL A 58 -10.00 0.11 15.98
CA VAL A 58 -8.54 0.05 15.87
C VAL A 58 -7.89 1.38 16.27
N ARG A 59 -8.42 2.52 15.80
CA ARG A 59 -7.96 3.86 16.22
C ARG A 59 -8.04 4.03 17.74
N LEU A 60 -9.17 3.68 18.35
CA LEU A 60 -9.37 3.77 19.80
C LEU A 60 -8.34 2.92 20.56
N ILE A 61 -8.12 1.68 20.12
CA ILE A 61 -7.13 0.80 20.78
C ILE A 61 -5.71 1.38 20.65
N LEU A 62 -5.31 1.90 19.50
CA LEU A 62 -3.99 2.51 19.34
C LEU A 62 -3.80 3.72 20.26
N ARG A 63 -4.84 4.54 20.41
CA ARG A 63 -4.85 5.67 21.35
C ARG A 63 -4.72 5.20 22.80
N GLU A 64 -5.50 4.21 23.21
CA GLU A 64 -5.51 3.65 24.57
C GLU A 64 -4.22 2.91 24.95
N ARG A 65 -3.47 2.42 23.95
CA ARG A 65 -2.15 1.81 24.15
C ARG A 65 -1.06 2.84 24.37
N GLY A 66 -1.21 4.05 23.81
CA GLY A 66 -0.36 5.20 24.05
C GLY A 66 1.13 4.95 23.74
N TYR A 67 2.00 5.74 24.38
CA TYR A 67 3.45 5.69 24.15
C TYR A 67 4.13 4.33 24.44
N PRO A 68 3.72 3.54 25.47
CA PRO A 68 4.35 2.25 25.75
C PRO A 68 4.40 1.28 24.55
N GLN A 69 3.52 1.44 23.56
CA GLN A 69 3.53 0.57 22.38
C GLN A 69 4.77 0.70 21.49
N PHE A 70 5.55 1.78 21.65
CA PHE A 70 6.79 2.01 20.90
C PHE A 70 8.03 1.41 21.58
N LEU A 71 7.91 1.01 22.85
CA LEU A 71 9.04 0.52 23.65
C LEU A 71 9.24 -0.99 23.52
N ASP A 72 8.16 -1.72 23.28
CA ASP A 72 8.16 -3.17 23.11
C ASP A 72 8.08 -3.57 21.64
N ARG A 73 8.90 -4.55 21.23
CA ARG A 73 8.98 -4.99 19.82
C ARG A 73 7.66 -5.54 19.31
N SER A 74 6.97 -6.36 20.11
CA SER A 74 5.70 -6.98 19.70
C SER A 74 4.60 -5.94 19.56
N SER A 75 4.53 -5.02 20.53
CA SER A 75 3.61 -3.88 20.50
C SER A 75 3.87 -2.94 19.35
N PHE A 76 5.14 -2.67 19.04
CA PHE A 76 5.53 -1.83 17.92
C PHE A 76 5.14 -2.47 16.58
N CYS A 77 5.34 -3.78 16.42
CA CYS A 77 4.89 -4.51 15.24
C CYS A 77 3.37 -4.42 15.04
N LEU A 78 2.59 -4.54 16.12
CA LEU A 78 1.12 -4.39 16.07
C LEU A 78 0.71 -2.96 15.73
N TRP A 79 1.31 -1.95 16.38
CA TRP A 79 1.09 -0.54 16.05
C TRP A 79 1.37 -0.30 14.58
N ARG A 80 2.51 -0.80 14.08
CA ARG A 80 2.95 -0.64 12.70
C ARG A 80 1.92 -1.15 11.70
N MET A 81 1.47 -2.40 11.88
CA MET A 81 0.45 -3.00 10.99
C MET A 81 -0.87 -2.23 11.03
N ALA A 82 -1.33 -1.86 12.24
CA ALA A 82 -2.57 -1.12 12.40
C ALA A 82 -2.49 0.30 11.82
N HIS A 83 -1.39 1.01 12.06
CA HIS A 83 -1.14 2.34 11.54
C HIS A 83 -1.10 2.34 10.02
N GLU A 84 -0.40 1.38 9.42
CA GLU A 84 -0.34 1.23 7.97
C GLU A 84 -1.71 0.92 7.35
N ARG A 85 -2.54 0.12 8.03
CA ARG A 85 -3.93 -0.15 7.61
C ARG A 85 -4.80 1.10 7.69
N ILE A 86 -4.64 1.93 8.72
CA ILE A 86 -5.28 3.25 8.81
C ILE A 86 -4.82 4.14 7.65
N GLN A 87 -3.52 4.19 7.39
CA GLN A 87 -2.97 4.97 6.28
C GLN A 87 -3.51 4.50 4.93
N ALA A 88 -3.61 3.19 4.70
CA ALA A 88 -4.16 2.61 3.49
C ALA A 88 -5.64 3.01 3.29
N ARG A 89 -6.44 2.95 4.36
CA ARG A 89 -7.83 3.38 4.34
C ARG A 89 -7.95 4.88 4.02
N GLN A 90 -7.11 5.71 4.67
CA GLN A 90 -7.04 7.16 4.43
C GLN A 90 -6.67 7.50 2.98
N ILE A 91 -5.71 6.77 2.39
CA ILE A 91 -5.36 6.92 0.98
C ILE A 91 -6.56 6.62 0.08
N LEU A 92 -7.23 5.49 0.31
CA LEU A 92 -8.34 5.03 -0.53
C LEU A 92 -9.56 5.94 -0.47
N LEU A 93 -9.85 6.49 0.72
CA LEU A 93 -11.02 7.32 0.97
C LEU A 93 -10.71 8.82 0.98
N ARG A 94 -9.44 9.20 0.74
CA ARG A 94 -8.95 10.59 0.79
C ARG A 94 -9.29 11.26 2.13
N GLU A 95 -9.18 10.52 3.21
CA GLU A 95 -9.43 11.02 4.57
C GLU A 95 -8.20 11.70 5.16
N GLU A 96 -8.46 12.71 5.97
CA GLU A 96 -7.41 13.40 6.71
C GLU A 96 -6.79 12.47 7.78
N PRO A 97 -5.47 12.54 7.99
CA PRO A 97 -4.84 11.86 9.11
C PRO A 97 -5.35 12.33 10.46
N ASP A 98 -5.43 11.40 11.41
CA ASP A 98 -5.79 11.72 12.79
C ASP A 98 -4.65 12.52 13.46
N PRO A 99 -4.94 13.52 14.31
CA PRO A 99 -3.91 14.31 15.00
C PRO A 99 -2.93 13.45 15.80
N GLU A 100 -3.40 12.33 16.38
CA GLU A 100 -2.57 11.38 17.11
C GLU A 100 -1.49 10.74 16.22
N GLN A 101 -1.75 10.54 14.92
CA GLN A 101 -0.75 10.00 13.99
C GLN A 101 0.42 10.96 13.79
N ILE A 102 0.15 12.28 13.79
CA ILE A 102 1.20 13.31 13.73
C ILE A 102 2.10 13.21 14.96
N GLU A 103 1.50 13.11 16.15
CA GLU A 103 2.22 12.96 17.41
C GLU A 103 3.10 11.70 17.42
N TRP A 104 2.56 10.57 16.93
CA TRP A 104 3.31 9.32 16.85
C TRP A 104 4.51 9.46 15.90
N LEU A 105 4.29 9.97 14.70
CA LEU A 105 5.35 10.09 13.69
C LEU A 105 6.45 11.06 14.11
N ASN A 106 6.11 12.18 14.76
CA ASN A 106 7.08 13.16 15.26
C ASN A 106 8.04 12.61 16.32
N ARG A 107 7.70 11.47 16.96
CA ARG A 107 8.53 10.81 17.98
C ARG A 107 9.41 9.70 17.42
N LEU A 108 9.24 9.34 16.14
CA LEU A 108 9.91 8.20 15.52
C LEU A 108 11.14 8.64 14.73
N ASP A 109 12.19 7.82 14.73
CA ASP A 109 13.42 8.09 14.00
C ASP A 109 13.21 7.95 12.48
N HIS A 110 13.17 9.08 11.78
CA HIS A 110 13.03 9.13 10.33
C HIS A 110 14.31 8.76 9.56
N GLY A 111 15.44 8.51 10.24
CA GLY A 111 16.62 7.90 9.65
C GLY A 111 16.38 6.43 9.25
N ILE A 112 15.39 5.78 9.85
CA ILE A 112 14.97 4.42 9.51
C ILE A 112 14.06 4.46 8.27
N THR A 113 14.45 3.77 7.20
CA THR A 113 13.77 3.78 5.89
C THR A 113 12.26 3.50 5.98
N TYR A 114 11.85 2.49 6.75
CA TYR A 114 10.43 2.18 6.94
C TYR A 114 9.64 3.34 7.57
N LEU A 115 10.21 3.98 8.59
CA LEU A 115 9.57 5.10 9.28
C LEU A 115 9.52 6.35 8.40
N ARG A 116 10.53 6.55 7.55
CA ARG A 116 10.51 7.56 6.50
C ARG A 116 9.37 7.31 5.50
N ILE A 117 9.18 6.07 5.05
CA ILE A 117 8.06 5.70 4.17
C ILE A 117 6.72 6.03 4.84
N SER A 118 6.53 5.63 6.11
CA SER A 118 5.27 5.92 6.82
C SER A 118 5.04 7.43 6.98
N SER A 119 6.09 8.21 7.22
CA SER A 119 6.03 9.68 7.26
C SER A 119 5.65 10.28 5.89
N ASN A 120 6.26 9.82 4.80
CA ASN A 120 5.90 10.26 3.45
C ASN A 120 4.43 9.95 3.15
N ILE A 121 3.96 8.75 3.46
CA ILE A 121 2.55 8.33 3.23
C ILE A 121 1.59 9.18 4.07
N HIS A 122 1.96 9.55 5.29
CA HIS A 122 1.17 10.46 6.09
C HIS A 122 1.04 11.84 5.42
N GLN A 123 2.15 12.41 4.93
CA GLN A 123 2.12 13.68 4.19
C GLN A 123 1.28 13.58 2.91
N ILE A 124 1.37 12.45 2.20
CA ILE A 124 0.53 12.15 1.04
C ILE A 124 -0.96 12.17 1.44
N ASN A 125 -1.34 11.53 2.54
CA ASN A 125 -2.72 11.54 3.03
C ASN A 125 -3.21 12.95 3.33
N THR A 126 -2.39 13.76 4.02
CA THR A 126 -2.73 15.16 4.32
C THR A 126 -3.00 15.96 3.03
N ILE A 127 -2.11 15.87 2.05
CA ILE A 127 -2.26 16.57 0.78
C ILE A 127 -3.48 16.06 0.01
N ALA A 128 -3.61 14.74 -0.14
CA ALA A 128 -4.71 14.12 -0.87
C ALA A 128 -6.08 14.51 -0.29
N ALA A 129 -6.22 14.48 1.03
CA ALA A 129 -7.45 14.90 1.72
C ALA A 129 -7.72 16.40 1.54
N ALA A 130 -6.69 17.25 1.63
CA ALA A 130 -6.83 18.68 1.42
C ALA A 130 -7.28 19.01 -0.02
N VAL A 131 -6.73 18.31 -1.02
CA VAL A 131 -7.16 18.44 -2.43
C VAL A 131 -8.62 18.03 -2.59
N THR A 132 -9.04 16.90 -2.02
CA THR A 132 -10.44 16.47 -2.07
C THR A 132 -11.37 17.50 -1.43
N LYS A 133 -11.02 18.04 -0.25
CA LYS A 133 -11.80 19.12 0.39
C LYS A 133 -11.85 20.38 -0.47
N LEU A 134 -10.75 20.80 -1.08
CA LEU A 134 -10.68 21.99 -1.93
C LEU A 134 -11.62 21.84 -3.15
N ILE A 135 -11.61 20.69 -3.80
CA ILE A 135 -12.43 20.41 -4.99
C ILE A 135 -13.91 20.27 -4.62
N GLN A 136 -14.24 19.52 -3.55
CA GLN A 136 -15.61 19.21 -3.15
C GLN A 136 -16.31 20.31 -2.32
N SER A 137 -15.62 21.40 -1.97
CA SER A 137 -16.21 22.50 -1.20
C SER A 137 -17.27 23.26 -2.02
N GLU A 138 -18.48 22.70 -2.07
CA GLU A 138 -19.67 23.30 -2.69
C GLU A 138 -20.73 23.70 -1.65
N GLN A 139 -20.69 23.12 -0.45
CA GLN A 139 -21.70 23.28 0.60
C GLN A 139 -21.15 24.11 1.77
N GLY A 140 -21.28 25.43 1.69
CA GLY A 140 -20.91 26.36 2.77
C GLY A 140 -20.77 27.81 2.28
N ILE A 141 -20.32 28.70 3.17
CA ILE A 141 -19.85 30.05 2.79
C ILE A 141 -18.64 29.84 1.88
N LYS A 142 -18.86 29.90 0.57
CA LYS A 142 -17.83 29.60 -0.41
C LYS A 142 -16.65 30.55 -0.17
N PRO A 143 -15.43 30.03 0.12
CA PRO A 143 -14.26 30.89 0.15
C PRO A 143 -14.16 31.65 -1.17
N THR A 144 -13.70 32.90 -1.12
CA THR A 144 -13.54 33.73 -2.31
C THR A 144 -12.69 33.00 -3.34
N VAL A 145 -12.93 33.24 -4.63
CA VAL A 145 -12.16 32.62 -5.73
C VAL A 145 -10.66 32.81 -5.51
N THR A 146 -10.24 34.00 -5.04
CA THR A 146 -8.86 34.31 -4.68
C THR A 146 -8.31 33.37 -3.60
N LYS A 147 -9.06 33.12 -2.53
CA LYS A 147 -8.62 32.22 -1.45
C LYS A 147 -8.49 30.77 -1.93
N ARG A 148 -9.43 30.29 -2.76
CA ARG A 148 -9.35 28.94 -3.35
C ARG A 148 -8.17 28.79 -4.30
N ARG A 149 -7.85 29.85 -5.06
CA ARG A 149 -6.65 29.89 -5.92
C ARG A 149 -5.38 29.81 -5.08
N GLU A 150 -5.25 30.62 -4.04
CA GLU A 150 -4.09 30.59 -3.15
C GLU A 150 -3.93 29.22 -2.46
N GLU A 151 -5.04 28.58 -2.06
CA GLU A 151 -5.04 27.23 -1.52
C GLU A 151 -4.59 26.19 -2.57
N ALA A 152 -5.07 26.30 -3.82
CA ALA A 152 -4.64 25.45 -4.92
C ALA A 152 -3.13 25.61 -5.20
N ASP A 153 -2.61 26.84 -5.24
CA ASP A 153 -1.18 27.12 -5.44
C ASP A 153 -0.32 26.51 -4.34
N LYS A 154 -0.75 26.64 -3.08
CA LYS A 154 -0.07 26.02 -1.93
C LYS A 154 -0.05 24.50 -2.06
N LEU A 155 -1.14 23.88 -2.48
CA LEU A 155 -1.24 22.42 -2.65
C LEU A 155 -0.41 21.91 -3.83
N ILE A 156 -0.39 22.63 -4.96
CA ILE A 156 0.48 22.32 -6.11
C ILE A 156 1.94 22.34 -5.66
N HIS A 157 2.38 23.43 -5.02
CA HIS A 157 3.76 23.57 -4.56
C HIS A 157 4.13 22.49 -3.52
N SER A 158 3.25 22.24 -2.54
CA SER A 158 3.48 21.21 -1.52
C SER A 158 3.59 19.81 -2.13
N SER A 159 2.73 19.50 -3.10
CA SER A 159 2.75 18.21 -3.81
C SER A 159 4.02 18.03 -4.63
N GLN A 160 4.43 19.05 -5.40
CA GLN A 160 5.67 19.02 -6.19
C GLN A 160 6.90 18.85 -5.30
N ASN A 161 6.97 19.62 -4.20
CA ASN A 161 8.06 19.49 -3.23
C ASN A 161 8.11 18.09 -2.61
N LEU A 162 6.96 17.51 -2.27
CA LEU A 162 6.91 16.16 -1.73
C LEU A 162 7.34 15.12 -2.76
N VAL A 163 6.86 15.21 -4.00
CA VAL A 163 7.30 14.33 -5.10
C VAL A 163 8.81 14.41 -5.28
N ALA A 164 9.38 15.62 -5.40
CA ALA A 164 10.81 15.82 -5.60
C ALA A 164 11.64 15.29 -4.39
N SER A 165 11.19 15.57 -3.17
CA SER A 165 11.81 15.08 -1.93
C SER A 165 11.82 13.55 -1.86
N ILE A 166 10.71 12.92 -2.23
CA ILE A 166 10.62 11.45 -2.28
C ILE A 166 11.54 10.90 -3.36
N GLU A 167 11.52 11.45 -4.58
CA GLU A 167 12.36 10.97 -5.68
C GLU A 167 13.85 11.09 -5.37
N GLN A 168 14.28 12.22 -4.80
CA GLN A 168 15.66 12.43 -4.36
C GLN A 168 16.04 11.41 -3.28
N TRP A 169 15.20 11.22 -2.27
CA TRP A 169 15.47 10.25 -1.21
C TRP A 169 15.52 8.80 -1.70
N ILE A 170 14.63 8.42 -2.64
CA ILE A 170 14.66 7.09 -3.26
C ILE A 170 15.99 6.88 -4.00
N ALA A 171 16.53 7.91 -4.66
CA ALA A 171 17.82 7.85 -5.35
C ALA A 171 19.00 7.61 -4.39
N ASP A 172 18.85 7.95 -3.11
CA ASP A 172 19.87 7.81 -2.06
C ASP A 172 19.64 6.58 -1.15
N VAL A 173 18.55 5.83 -1.35
CA VAL A 173 18.25 4.67 -0.50
C VAL A 173 19.30 3.57 -0.68
N GLY A 174 19.72 2.97 0.44
CA GLY A 174 20.74 1.92 0.46
C GLY A 174 20.36 0.70 -0.39
N GLU A 175 21.38 0.00 -0.91
CA GLU A 175 21.23 -1.10 -1.86
C GLU A 175 20.25 -2.19 -1.40
N LYS A 176 20.20 -2.49 -0.09
CA LYS A 176 19.30 -3.50 0.50
C LYS A 176 17.81 -3.23 0.23
N TRP A 177 17.44 -1.97 0.02
CA TRP A 177 16.06 -1.54 -0.25
C TRP A 177 15.77 -1.41 -1.75
N ARG A 178 16.78 -1.57 -2.62
CA ARG A 178 16.57 -1.48 -4.07
C ARG A 178 16.17 -2.86 -4.62
N PRO A 179 15.14 -2.95 -5.47
CA PRO A 179 14.82 -4.20 -6.12
C PRO A 179 15.89 -4.58 -7.14
N LYS A 180 16.19 -5.87 -7.24
CA LYS A 180 16.98 -6.45 -8.33
C LYS A 180 16.07 -6.73 -9.51
N VAL A 181 16.51 -6.36 -10.72
CA VAL A 181 15.79 -6.71 -11.95
C VAL A 181 16.20 -8.11 -12.37
N VAL A 182 15.23 -9.01 -12.49
CA VAL A 182 15.46 -10.41 -12.90
C VAL A 182 14.73 -10.66 -14.22
N ALA A 183 15.36 -11.40 -15.13
CA ALA A 183 14.73 -11.80 -16.39
C ALA A 183 13.52 -12.68 -16.11
N GLY A 184 12.35 -12.31 -16.63
CA GLY A 184 11.09 -13.02 -16.46
C GLY A 184 10.94 -14.16 -17.46
N ASN A 185 11.93 -15.04 -17.56
CA ASN A 185 11.86 -16.22 -18.43
C ASN A 185 11.02 -17.32 -17.78
N CYS A 186 9.78 -17.02 -17.37
CA CYS A 186 8.93 -17.99 -16.71
C CYS A 186 7.48 -17.79 -17.16
N ALA A 187 6.97 -18.74 -17.94
CA ALA A 187 5.58 -19.13 -17.73
C ALA A 187 5.46 -19.48 -16.24
N LEU A 188 4.68 -18.71 -15.48
CA LEU A 188 4.44 -18.99 -14.08
C LEU A 188 3.60 -20.26 -13.98
N GLN A 189 4.26 -21.42 -14.01
CA GLN A 189 3.59 -22.71 -13.83
C GLN A 189 3.41 -22.96 -12.34
N GLU A 190 2.15 -22.99 -11.89
CA GLU A 190 1.84 -23.70 -10.66
C GLU A 190 2.16 -25.18 -10.89
N SER A 191 2.92 -25.82 -9.99
CA SER A 191 3.11 -27.27 -10.12
C SER A 191 1.75 -27.94 -9.93
N ASP A 192 1.27 -28.63 -10.96
CA ASP A 192 -0.03 -29.33 -11.10
C ASP A 192 -0.39 -30.35 -10.00
N GLN A 193 0.35 -30.44 -8.90
CA GLN A 193 0.16 -31.49 -7.90
C GLN A 193 -0.70 -31.12 -6.68
N ASP A 194 -1.02 -29.85 -6.43
CA ASP A 194 -1.77 -29.47 -5.21
C ASP A 194 -3.03 -28.65 -5.50
N SER A 195 -4.13 -29.37 -5.79
CA SER A 195 -5.55 -29.00 -5.65
C SER A 195 -6.34 -28.72 -6.94
N PRO A 196 -7.35 -29.55 -7.29
CA PRO A 196 -8.16 -29.40 -8.51
C PRO A 196 -9.25 -28.32 -8.45
N SER A 197 -9.21 -27.43 -7.46
CA SER A 197 -10.30 -26.48 -7.14
C SER A 197 -9.88 -25.01 -7.12
N HIS A 198 -8.64 -24.68 -7.48
CA HIS A 198 -8.20 -23.29 -7.54
C HIS A 198 -8.16 -22.76 -8.98
N PRO A 199 -8.66 -21.53 -9.23
CA PRO A 199 -8.56 -20.92 -10.54
C PRO A 199 -7.08 -20.77 -10.92
N SER A 200 -6.75 -21.17 -12.14
CA SER A 200 -5.40 -21.03 -12.69
C SER A 200 -4.91 -19.59 -12.55
N LEU A 201 -3.65 -19.43 -12.18
CA LEU A 201 -3.01 -18.12 -12.15
C LEU A 201 -3.20 -17.43 -13.52
N PRO A 202 -3.58 -16.14 -13.57
CA PRO A 202 -3.61 -15.41 -14.83
C PRO A 202 -2.25 -15.47 -15.54
N ASP A 203 -2.25 -15.52 -16.87
CA ASP A 203 -1.02 -15.51 -17.66
C ASP A 203 -0.33 -14.15 -17.53
N PHE A 204 0.57 -14.05 -16.55
CA PHE A 204 1.37 -12.83 -16.34
C PHE A 204 2.57 -12.82 -17.26
N LEU A 205 2.45 -12.14 -18.39
CA LEU A 205 3.60 -11.77 -19.21
C LEU A 205 4.39 -10.65 -18.51
N CYS A 206 5.25 -11.01 -17.56
CA CYS A 206 6.16 -10.08 -16.92
C CYS A 206 7.60 -10.36 -17.37
N PRO A 207 8.05 -9.81 -18.52
CA PRO A 207 9.38 -10.13 -19.08
C PRO A 207 10.53 -9.68 -18.17
N ARG A 208 10.29 -8.79 -17.21
CA ARG A 208 11.27 -8.33 -16.23
C ARG A 208 10.63 -8.20 -14.86
N MET A 209 10.96 -9.10 -13.95
CA MET A 209 10.48 -9.04 -12.57
C MET A 209 11.35 -8.14 -11.69
N LEU A 210 10.75 -7.61 -10.62
CA LEU A 210 11.45 -6.94 -9.54
C LEU A 210 11.50 -7.88 -8.34
N ASN A 211 12.71 -8.16 -7.86
CA ASN A 211 12.96 -9.03 -6.72
C ASN A 211 13.62 -8.23 -5.58
N TYR A 212 12.92 -8.08 -4.47
CA TYR A 212 13.41 -7.49 -3.23
C TYR A 212 14.08 -8.55 -2.36
N SER A 213 14.84 -8.13 -1.35
CA SER A 213 15.51 -9.06 -0.44
C SER A 213 14.54 -9.87 0.44
N ASP A 214 13.33 -9.36 0.68
CA ASP A 214 12.24 -10.12 1.30
C ASP A 214 10.84 -9.60 0.85
N ILE A 215 9.80 -10.39 1.16
CA ILE A 215 8.40 -10.09 0.79
C ILE A 215 7.84 -8.86 1.53
N TRP A 216 8.31 -8.58 2.74
CA TRP A 216 7.86 -7.44 3.53
C TRP A 216 8.37 -6.12 2.93
N LEU A 217 9.60 -6.12 2.41
CA LEU A 217 10.18 -5.00 1.66
C LEU A 217 9.43 -4.77 0.35
N ALA A 218 9.14 -5.84 -0.40
CA ALA A 218 8.33 -5.75 -1.62
C ALA A 218 6.95 -5.12 -1.31
N TYR A 219 6.30 -5.59 -0.24
CA TYR A 219 5.02 -5.06 0.21
C TYR A 219 5.11 -3.58 0.61
N THR A 220 6.08 -3.20 1.45
CA THR A 220 6.29 -1.83 1.90
C THR A 220 6.53 -0.88 0.72
N TRP A 221 7.35 -1.30 -0.25
CA TRP A 221 7.61 -0.51 -1.46
C TRP A 221 6.39 -0.35 -2.34
N ASN A 222 5.61 -1.42 -2.53
CA ASN A 222 4.38 -1.34 -3.31
C ASN A 222 3.33 -0.48 -2.62
N PHE A 223 3.26 -0.51 -1.28
CA PHE A 223 2.41 0.38 -0.50
C PHE A 223 2.82 1.86 -0.71
N HIS A 224 4.12 2.14 -0.64
CA HIS A 224 4.66 3.49 -0.88
C HIS A 224 4.44 3.96 -2.33
N ALA A 225 4.68 3.09 -3.32
CA ALA A 225 4.48 3.39 -4.73
C ALA A 225 3.00 3.67 -5.05
N ALA A 226 2.09 2.87 -4.51
CA ALA A 226 0.65 3.08 -4.67
C ALA A 226 0.21 4.40 -4.03
N SER A 227 0.74 4.74 -2.85
CA SER A 227 0.47 6.04 -2.22
C SER A 227 1.00 7.21 -3.07
N GLN A 228 2.16 7.06 -3.71
CA GLN A 228 2.68 8.08 -4.63
C GLN A 228 1.82 8.24 -5.90
N ILE A 229 1.21 7.18 -6.43
CA ILE A 229 0.24 7.31 -7.55
C ILE A 229 -0.88 8.27 -7.13
N VAL A 230 -1.43 8.05 -5.94
CA VAL A 230 -2.50 8.86 -5.34
C VAL A 230 -2.09 10.34 -5.17
N LEU A 231 -0.85 10.62 -4.74
CA LEU A 231 -0.29 11.98 -4.67
C LEU A 231 -0.24 12.64 -6.05
N ARG A 232 0.29 11.94 -7.05
CA ARG A 232 0.46 12.48 -8.41
C ARG A 232 -0.86 12.78 -9.08
N GLU A 233 -1.88 11.94 -8.85
CA GLU A 233 -3.24 12.21 -9.32
C GLU A 233 -3.83 13.43 -8.62
N SER A 234 -3.66 13.56 -7.30
CA SER A 234 -4.09 14.75 -6.57
C SER A 234 -3.42 16.03 -7.06
N LEU A 235 -2.14 15.98 -7.43
CA LEU A 235 -1.45 17.11 -8.04
C LEU A 235 -2.10 17.49 -9.37
N VAL A 236 -2.35 16.53 -10.25
CA VAL A 236 -3.01 16.80 -11.54
C VAL A 236 -4.42 17.36 -11.33
N ASP A 237 -5.20 16.80 -10.42
CA ASP A 237 -6.55 17.28 -10.11
C ASP A 237 -6.52 18.72 -9.60
N THR A 238 -5.51 19.09 -8.80
CA THR A 238 -5.36 20.46 -8.29
C THR A 238 -4.99 21.46 -9.39
N VAL A 239 -4.11 21.07 -10.32
CA VAL A 239 -3.73 21.90 -11.48
C VAL A 239 -4.95 22.12 -12.39
N GLN A 240 -5.67 21.05 -12.71
CA GLN A 240 -6.90 21.12 -13.51
C GLN A 240 -7.94 22.02 -12.83
N PHE A 241 -8.19 21.81 -11.54
CA PHE A 241 -9.11 22.63 -10.76
C PHE A 241 -8.72 24.12 -10.76
N LYS A 242 -7.43 24.44 -10.64
CA LYS A 242 -6.95 25.83 -10.72
C LYS A 242 -7.21 26.44 -12.10
N ASN A 243 -6.95 25.71 -13.18
CA ASN A 243 -7.20 26.17 -14.54
C ASN A 243 -8.70 26.42 -14.78
N ASP A 244 -9.56 25.53 -14.28
CA ASP A 244 -11.02 25.68 -14.33
C ASP A 244 -11.50 26.91 -13.54
N LEU A 245 -10.94 27.14 -12.34
CA LEU A 245 -11.25 28.33 -11.52
C LEU A 245 -10.87 29.64 -12.22
N GLU A 246 -9.82 29.63 -13.02
CA GLU A 246 -9.32 30.80 -13.75
C GLU A 246 -9.98 30.97 -15.12
N MET A 247 -10.82 30.02 -15.54
CA MET A 247 -11.38 29.94 -16.90
C MET A 247 -10.30 30.06 -17.97
N ARG A 248 -9.11 29.50 -17.70
CA ARG A 248 -7.96 29.56 -18.59
C ARG A 248 -7.67 28.18 -19.17
N GLU A 249 -7.19 28.17 -20.41
CA GLU A 249 -6.60 26.96 -20.96
C GLU A 249 -5.31 26.61 -20.20
N SER A 250 -4.97 25.32 -20.18
CA SER A 250 -3.75 24.87 -19.51
C SER A 250 -2.54 25.50 -20.18
N SER A 251 -1.67 26.13 -19.39
CA SER A 251 -0.41 26.65 -19.91
C SER A 251 0.50 25.52 -20.37
N THR A 252 1.49 25.81 -21.22
CA THR A 252 2.49 24.81 -21.64
C THR A 252 3.21 24.19 -20.43
N GLU A 253 3.49 24.98 -19.40
CA GLU A 253 4.09 24.51 -18.15
C GLU A 253 3.16 23.54 -17.39
N ASP A 254 1.85 23.84 -17.32
CA ASP A 254 0.86 22.96 -16.70
C ASP A 254 0.75 21.63 -17.46
N GLU A 255 0.75 21.66 -18.80
CA GLU A 255 0.71 20.46 -19.62
C GLU A 255 1.95 19.59 -19.47
N GLU A 256 3.14 20.19 -19.42
CA GLU A 256 4.39 19.49 -19.16
C GLU A 256 4.40 18.85 -17.77
N LEU A 257 3.91 19.57 -16.76
CA LEU A 257 3.76 19.05 -15.40
C LEU A 257 2.81 17.85 -15.36
N ILE A 258 1.63 17.96 -15.98
CA ILE A 258 0.64 16.88 -16.05
C ILE A 258 1.24 15.66 -16.77
N ARG A 259 1.96 15.88 -17.88
CA ARG A 259 2.64 14.81 -18.63
C ARG A 259 3.70 14.11 -17.77
N ALA A 260 4.49 14.86 -17.02
CA ALA A 260 5.49 14.30 -16.11
C ALA A 260 4.83 13.46 -14.98
N GLN A 261 3.71 13.92 -14.43
CA GLN A 261 2.96 13.16 -13.42
C GLN A 261 2.35 11.87 -13.99
N HIS A 262 1.80 11.93 -15.20
CA HIS A 262 1.31 10.75 -15.91
C HIS A 262 2.43 9.71 -16.11
N GLN A 263 3.60 10.13 -16.60
CA GLN A 263 4.76 9.25 -16.73
C GLN A 263 5.20 8.67 -15.37
N GLY A 264 5.13 9.46 -14.30
CA GLY A 264 5.36 9.01 -12.93
C GLY A 264 4.41 7.88 -12.52
N VAL A 265 3.10 8.05 -12.75
CA VAL A 265 2.08 7.03 -12.48
C VAL A 265 2.36 5.75 -13.26
N GLN A 266 2.67 5.86 -14.56
CA GLN A 266 2.99 4.68 -15.39
C GLN A 266 4.21 3.90 -14.88
N ARG A 267 5.27 4.61 -14.48
CA ARG A 267 6.48 3.99 -13.90
C ARG A 267 6.17 3.26 -12.59
N LEU A 268 5.40 3.90 -11.70
CA LEU A 268 5.01 3.34 -10.41
C LEU A 268 4.10 2.11 -10.58
N SER A 269 3.09 2.20 -11.45
CA SER A 269 2.20 1.07 -11.79
C SER A 269 2.99 -0.10 -12.36
N SER A 270 3.93 0.15 -13.28
CA SER A 270 4.82 -0.90 -13.79
C SER A 270 5.66 -1.54 -12.68
N SER A 271 6.20 -0.76 -11.74
CA SER A 271 6.95 -1.30 -10.61
C SER A 271 6.10 -2.21 -9.71
N ILE A 272 4.85 -1.82 -9.44
CA ILE A 272 3.91 -2.64 -8.65
C ILE A 272 3.61 -3.96 -9.38
N ILE A 273 3.28 -3.91 -10.67
CA ILE A 273 2.99 -5.11 -11.46
C ILE A 273 4.22 -6.04 -11.56
N ARG A 274 5.42 -5.47 -11.75
CA ARG A 274 6.65 -6.26 -11.90
C ARG A 274 7.13 -6.95 -10.62
N SER A 275 6.71 -6.47 -9.46
CA SER A 275 7.04 -7.05 -8.15
C SER A 275 5.97 -8.00 -7.61
N PHE A 276 4.80 -7.99 -8.24
CA PHE A 276 3.67 -8.84 -7.86
C PHE A 276 4.00 -10.34 -7.82
N PRO A 277 4.78 -10.93 -8.75
CA PRO A 277 5.09 -12.36 -8.66
C PRO A 277 5.84 -12.73 -7.37
N GLN A 278 6.79 -11.90 -6.92
CA GLN A 278 7.46 -12.14 -5.65
C GLN A 278 6.48 -12.08 -4.47
N LEU A 279 5.53 -11.13 -4.50
CA LEU A 279 4.48 -11.06 -3.49
C LEU A 279 3.67 -12.34 -3.44
N LEU A 280 3.33 -12.96 -4.57
CA LEU A 280 2.66 -14.26 -4.60
C LEU A 280 3.51 -15.46 -4.14
N GLY A 281 4.76 -15.24 -3.76
CA GLY A 281 5.68 -16.29 -3.34
C GLY A 281 6.42 -16.96 -4.49
N PHE A 282 6.38 -16.40 -5.71
CA PHE A 282 7.25 -16.82 -6.81
C PHE A 282 8.65 -16.25 -6.57
N VAL A 283 9.52 -17.05 -5.98
CA VAL A 283 10.92 -16.69 -5.74
C VAL A 283 11.77 -17.35 -6.82
N HIS A 284 12.63 -16.56 -7.47
CA HIS A 284 13.63 -17.11 -8.38
C HIS A 284 14.76 -17.74 -7.57
N GLY A 285 14.99 -19.04 -7.74
CA GLY A 285 16.21 -19.71 -7.31
C GLY A 285 17.16 -19.87 -8.49
N ASP A 286 18.46 -19.79 -8.26
CA ASP A 286 19.50 -19.81 -9.32
C ASP A 286 19.52 -21.09 -10.20
N VAL A 287 18.69 -22.10 -9.91
CA VAL A 287 18.75 -23.41 -10.59
C VAL A 287 17.37 -24.02 -10.91
N GLN A 288 16.24 -23.40 -10.51
CA GLN A 288 14.91 -24.00 -10.72
C GLN A 288 13.87 -22.96 -11.18
N PRO A 289 12.85 -23.39 -11.95
CA PRO A 289 11.70 -22.55 -12.24
C PRO A 289 11.07 -22.08 -10.91
N PRO A 290 10.53 -20.85 -10.86
CA PRO A 290 9.97 -20.29 -9.64
C PRO A 290 8.81 -21.17 -9.17
N HIS A 291 9.00 -21.82 -8.03
CA HIS A 291 7.97 -22.63 -7.39
C HIS A 291 7.25 -21.80 -6.33
N ALA A 292 5.92 -21.86 -6.31
CA ALA A 292 5.13 -21.15 -5.31
C ALA A 292 4.99 -22.00 -4.04
N LEU A 293 5.45 -21.48 -2.90
CA LEU A 293 5.24 -22.14 -1.60
C LEU A 293 3.75 -22.02 -1.17
N PRO A 294 3.03 -23.12 -0.90
CA PRO A 294 1.59 -23.09 -0.60
C PRO A 294 1.22 -22.16 0.57
N GLN A 295 2.07 -22.09 1.59
CA GLN A 295 1.84 -21.32 2.81
C GLN A 295 2.10 -19.80 2.62
N GLY A 296 2.85 -19.40 1.60
CA GLY A 296 3.16 -18.00 1.28
C GLY A 296 2.14 -17.31 0.38
N LYS A 297 1.35 -18.08 -0.38
CA LYS A 297 0.39 -17.57 -1.37
C LYS A 297 -0.65 -16.64 -0.74
N MET A 298 -1.20 -17.00 0.43
CA MET A 298 -2.26 -16.24 1.09
C MET A 298 -1.81 -14.87 1.60
N ALA A 299 -0.66 -14.83 2.28
CA ALA A 299 -0.06 -13.58 2.74
C ALA A 299 0.32 -12.67 1.56
N GLY A 300 0.82 -13.28 0.48
CA GLY A 300 1.15 -12.61 -0.76
C GLY A 300 -0.02 -11.92 -1.46
N ARG A 301 -1.14 -12.64 -1.58
CA ARG A 301 -2.39 -12.09 -2.11
C ARG A 301 -2.83 -10.87 -1.29
N TYR A 302 -2.83 -11.00 0.03
CA TYR A 302 -3.18 -9.92 0.95
C TYR A 302 -2.29 -8.68 0.77
N PHE A 303 -0.96 -8.86 0.73
CA PHE A 303 -0.01 -7.76 0.51
C PHE A 303 -0.21 -7.03 -0.81
N SER A 304 -0.75 -7.71 -1.81
CA SER A 304 -0.93 -7.14 -3.15
C SER A 304 -2.23 -6.34 -3.30
N LEU A 305 -3.27 -6.67 -2.53
CA LEU A 305 -4.63 -6.14 -2.67
C LEU A 305 -4.67 -4.62 -2.74
N PHE A 306 -4.05 -3.93 -1.78
CA PHE A 306 -4.08 -2.47 -1.72
C PHE A 306 -3.43 -1.86 -2.96
N SER A 307 -2.17 -2.23 -3.24
CA SER A 307 -1.40 -1.63 -4.33
C SER A 307 -2.04 -1.85 -5.69
N LEU A 308 -2.59 -3.04 -5.94
CA LEU A 308 -3.28 -3.36 -7.18
C LEU A 308 -4.64 -2.66 -7.29
N SER A 309 -5.37 -2.49 -6.18
CA SER A 309 -6.63 -1.72 -6.22
C SER A 309 -6.40 -0.25 -6.57
N ILE A 310 -5.28 0.34 -6.13
CA ILE A 310 -4.87 1.68 -6.56
C ILE A 310 -4.51 1.68 -8.06
N VAL A 311 -3.70 0.73 -8.52
CA VAL A 311 -3.33 0.62 -9.96
C VAL A 311 -4.58 0.48 -10.84
N GLN A 312 -5.54 -0.34 -10.43
CA GLN A 312 -6.82 -0.55 -11.12
C GLN A 312 -7.64 0.75 -11.22
N ARG A 313 -7.73 1.52 -10.13
CA ARG A 313 -8.56 2.73 -10.03
C ARG A 313 -7.93 3.99 -10.62
N ALA A 314 -6.61 4.08 -10.63
CA ALA A 314 -5.88 5.26 -11.07
C ALA A 314 -6.23 5.65 -12.52
N ARG A 315 -6.61 6.90 -12.75
CA ARG A 315 -6.99 7.47 -14.06
C ARG A 315 -5.87 7.32 -15.08
N PHE A 316 -4.63 7.56 -14.65
CA PHE A 316 -3.46 7.66 -15.52
C PHE A 316 -2.64 6.38 -15.67
N THR A 317 -3.14 5.24 -15.19
CA THR A 317 -2.51 3.94 -15.44
C THR A 317 -2.86 3.43 -16.84
N SER A 318 -1.92 2.76 -17.53
CA SER A 318 -2.16 2.16 -18.85
C SER A 318 -3.26 1.10 -18.82
N ALA A 319 -3.92 0.89 -19.97
CA ALA A 319 -4.98 -0.12 -20.08
C ALA A 319 -4.46 -1.52 -19.73
N GLU A 320 -3.24 -1.87 -20.17
CA GLU A 320 -2.58 -3.13 -19.85
C GLU A 320 -2.39 -3.31 -18.35
N HIS A 321 -1.79 -2.35 -17.65
CA HIS A 321 -1.60 -2.43 -16.19
C HIS A 321 -2.94 -2.52 -15.44
N LYS A 322 -3.99 -1.81 -15.89
CA LYS A 322 -5.34 -1.90 -15.31
C LYS A 322 -5.98 -3.27 -15.52
N GLN A 323 -5.82 -3.83 -16.71
CA GLN A 323 -6.32 -5.16 -17.04
C GLN A 323 -5.63 -6.21 -16.16
N THR A 324 -4.29 -6.19 -16.09
CA THR A 324 -3.52 -7.08 -15.22
C THR A 324 -3.96 -6.95 -13.76
N ALA A 325 -4.07 -5.73 -13.23
CA ALA A 325 -4.53 -5.52 -11.85
C ALA A 325 -5.96 -6.07 -11.63
N THR A 326 -6.85 -5.91 -12.61
CA THR A 326 -8.23 -6.42 -12.55
C THR A 326 -8.26 -7.94 -12.54
N GLU A 327 -7.52 -8.59 -13.44
CA GLU A 327 -7.41 -10.05 -13.51
C GLU A 327 -6.86 -10.64 -12.21
N VAL A 328 -5.81 -10.03 -11.65
CA VAL A 328 -5.26 -10.44 -10.35
C VAL A 328 -6.30 -10.30 -9.25
N LEU A 329 -6.93 -9.13 -9.11
CA LEU A 329 -7.86 -8.88 -8.03
C LEU A 329 -9.07 -9.81 -8.12
N ASN A 330 -9.54 -10.11 -9.33
CA ASN A 330 -10.58 -11.09 -9.56
C ASN A 330 -10.12 -12.49 -9.20
N TRP A 331 -8.90 -12.89 -9.56
CA TRP A 331 -8.32 -14.18 -9.17
C TRP A 331 -8.18 -14.33 -7.66
N ILE A 332 -7.75 -13.28 -6.94
CA ILE A 332 -7.68 -13.28 -5.47
C ILE A 332 -9.08 -13.50 -4.87
N LYS A 333 -10.09 -12.79 -5.39
CA LYS A 333 -11.48 -12.87 -4.90
C LYS A 333 -12.16 -14.20 -5.25
N SER A 334 -11.93 -14.74 -6.44
CA SER A 334 -12.56 -15.98 -6.91
C SER A 334 -11.94 -17.22 -6.27
N SER A 335 -10.67 -17.16 -5.87
CA SER A 335 -9.97 -18.26 -5.18
C SER A 335 -10.55 -18.62 -3.81
N HIS A 336 -11.47 -17.82 -3.28
CA HIS A 336 -11.93 -17.87 -1.89
C HIS A 336 -13.45 -17.75 -1.73
N GLN A 337 -14.24 -17.99 -2.79
CA GLN A 337 -15.69 -18.09 -2.65
C GLN A 337 -16.02 -19.20 -1.64
N LEU A 338 -16.30 -18.80 -0.40
CA LEU A 338 -16.98 -19.61 0.60
C LEU A 338 -18.43 -19.70 0.10
N THR A 339 -18.71 -20.73 -0.71
CA THR A 339 -20.08 -21.20 -0.96
C THR A 339 -20.71 -21.73 0.30
#